data_AF-A0A9E1NZ88-F1
#
_entry.id   AF-A0A9E1NZ88-F1
#
_cell.length_a   1.000
_cell.length_b   1.000
_cell.length_c   1.000
_cell.angle_alpha   90.00
_cell.angle_beta   90.00
_cell.angle_gamma   90.00
#
_symmetry.space_group_name_H-M   'P 1'
#
loop_
_entity.id
_entity.type
_entity.pdbx_description
1 polymer ?
#
loop_
_entity_poly.entity_id
_entity_poly.type
_entity_poly.pdbx_seq_one_letter_code
_entity_poly.pdbx_strand_id
1 'polypeptide(L)'
;MGTQTVHLSSVEELLKSASERTQLADFGPAQFRENLDQLVASLLRTGAFTEQGLRQTREELTTLLCHRLQIQDWLTRYPEITSEQVHSPVFTTGLPRSGTTLLHHLFDHDDRLRLLRTWETSQPCPPPGFAPETIPQRMEDTRRRIAQVWQATVAGFDAIHM
;
A
#
# COMPACT_ATOMS: atom_id res chain seq x y z
N MET A 1 21.28 -27.49 -6.03
CA MET A 1 20.81 -26.10 -5.79
C MET A 1 19.86 -26.18 -4.61
N GLY A 2 20.27 -25.64 -3.45
CA GLY A 2 19.52 -25.81 -2.20
C GLY A 2 18.18 -25.09 -2.26
N THR A 3 17.09 -25.82 -2.02
CA THR A 3 15.77 -25.25 -1.76
C THR A 3 15.83 -24.48 -0.45
N GLN A 4 15.95 -23.16 -0.54
CA GLN A 4 15.85 -22.29 0.62
C GLN A 4 14.37 -22.23 1.00
N THR A 5 13.98 -22.94 2.06
CA THR A 5 12.62 -22.93 2.59
C THR A 5 12.20 -21.50 2.87
N VAL A 6 11.26 -20.96 2.09
CA VAL A 6 10.67 -19.65 2.34
C VAL A 6 9.75 -19.81 3.54
N HIS A 7 10.03 -19.10 4.63
CA HIS A 7 9.14 -18.99 5.78
C HIS A 7 8.61 -17.55 5.85
N LEU A 8 7.39 -17.33 6.37
CA LEU A 8 6.93 -15.96 6.61
C LEU A 8 7.85 -15.35 7.67
N SER A 9 8.45 -14.22 7.35
CA SER A 9 9.33 -13.51 8.28
C SER A 9 8.60 -13.16 9.57
N SER A 10 9.31 -13.20 10.70
CA SER A 10 8.78 -12.64 11.95
C SER A 10 8.50 -11.14 11.77
N VAL A 11 7.67 -10.56 12.64
CA VAL A 11 7.41 -9.11 12.59
C VAL A 11 8.71 -8.31 12.69
N GLU A 12 9.67 -8.74 13.52
CA GLU A 12 10.99 -8.11 13.61
C GLU A 12 11.77 -8.15 12.30
N GLU A 13 11.74 -9.27 11.58
CA GLU A 13 12.39 -9.38 10.27
C GLU A 13 11.73 -8.49 9.23
N LEU A 14 10.40 -8.35 9.26
CA LEU A 14 9.66 -7.46 8.37
C LEU A 14 10.01 -5.98 8.65
N LEU A 15 10.03 -5.59 9.93
CA LEU A 15 10.43 -4.24 10.36
C LEU A 15 11.87 -3.94 9.96
N LYS A 16 12.79 -4.85 10.26
CA LYS A 16 14.21 -4.73 9.88
C LYS A 16 14.36 -4.59 8.37
N SER A 17 13.69 -5.43 7.59
CA SER A 17 13.74 -5.38 6.11
C SER A 17 13.24 -4.03 5.59
N ALA A 18 12.18 -3.47 6.18
CA ALA A 18 11.66 -2.16 5.79
C ALA A 18 12.63 -1.03 6.14
N SER A 19 13.25 -1.08 7.32
CA SER A 19 14.26 -0.12 7.74
C SER A 19 15.51 -0.16 6.86
N GLU A 20 16.00 -1.35 6.49
CA GLU A 20 17.13 -1.50 5.57
C GLU A 20 16.81 -0.96 4.16
N ARG A 21 15.57 -1.15 3.66
CA ARG A 21 15.18 -0.65 2.34
C ARG A 21 15.04 0.87 2.28
N THR A 22 14.55 1.47 3.36
CA THR A 22 14.26 2.91 3.40
C THR A 22 15.36 3.74 4.05
N GLN A 23 16.27 3.09 4.78
CA GLN A 23 17.25 3.73 5.66
C GLN A 23 16.60 4.58 6.77
N LEU A 24 15.38 4.20 7.20
CA LEU A 24 14.59 4.86 8.24
C LEU A 24 14.26 3.88 9.37
N ALA A 25 14.04 4.39 10.58
CA ALA A 25 13.77 3.56 11.76
C ALA A 25 12.58 4.03 12.62
N ASP A 26 12.06 5.25 12.36
CA ASP A 26 10.89 5.76 13.06
C ASP A 26 9.60 5.27 12.38
N PHE A 27 8.94 4.29 12.97
CA PHE A 27 7.63 3.80 12.53
C PHE A 27 6.46 4.59 13.15
N GLY A 28 6.75 5.64 13.92
CA GLY A 28 5.76 6.44 14.62
C GLY A 28 5.08 5.64 15.73
N PRO A 29 3.82 5.99 16.07
CA PRO A 29 3.09 5.36 17.17
C PRO A 29 2.98 3.83 17.04
N ALA A 30 3.23 3.09 18.14
CA ALA A 30 3.42 1.64 18.11
C ALA A 30 2.13 0.79 17.97
N GLN A 31 0.94 1.40 17.92
CA GLN A 31 -0.35 0.68 17.95
C GLN A 31 -0.54 -0.28 16.77
N PHE A 32 0.13 -0.03 15.64
CA PHE A 32 0.06 -0.93 14.48
C PHE A 32 0.72 -2.30 14.75
N ARG A 33 1.68 -2.37 15.67
CA ARG A 33 2.53 -3.55 15.88
C ARG A 33 1.71 -4.73 16.38
N GLU A 34 0.82 -4.50 17.34
CA GLU A 34 -0.07 -5.54 17.86
C GLU A 34 -0.95 -6.15 16.75
N ASN A 35 -1.53 -5.31 15.90
CA ASN A 35 -2.34 -5.77 14.76
C ASN A 35 -1.50 -6.53 13.73
N LEU A 36 -0.25 -6.10 13.50
CA LEU A 36 0.67 -6.79 12.61
C LEU A 36 1.10 -8.16 13.17
N ASP A 37 1.37 -8.26 14.47
CA ASP A 37 1.66 -9.52 15.16
C ASP A 37 0.50 -10.50 15.01
N GLN A 38 -0.74 -10.03 15.25
CA GLN A 38 -1.94 -10.86 15.08
C GLN A 38 -2.14 -11.30 13.62
N LEU A 39 -1.92 -10.40 12.65
CA LEU A 39 -2.00 -10.71 11.23
C LEU A 39 -0.98 -11.78 10.85
N VAL A 40 0.30 -11.58 11.17
CA VAL A 40 1.39 -12.52 10.86
C VAL A 40 1.13 -13.88 11.53
N ALA A 41 0.72 -13.89 12.80
CA ALA A 41 0.37 -15.12 13.51
C ALA A 41 -0.82 -15.85 12.85
N SER A 42 -1.83 -15.11 12.38
CA SER A 42 -2.96 -15.70 11.66
C SER A 42 -2.52 -16.28 10.31
N LEU A 43 -1.72 -15.55 9.53
CA LEU A 43 -1.21 -16.01 8.23
C LEU A 43 -0.35 -17.26 8.39
N LEU A 44 0.50 -17.33 9.41
CA LEU A 44 1.30 -18.52 9.72
C LEU A 44 0.45 -19.72 10.15
N ARG A 45 -0.64 -19.48 10.90
CA ARG A 45 -1.48 -20.55 11.44
C ARG A 45 -2.45 -21.12 10.40
N THR A 46 -3.07 -20.26 9.59
CA THR A 46 -4.19 -20.65 8.71
C THR A 46 -3.88 -20.50 7.23
N GLY A 47 -2.74 -19.91 6.87
CA GLY A 47 -2.39 -19.65 5.48
C GLY A 47 -1.98 -20.92 4.74
N ALA A 48 -2.81 -21.36 3.80
CA ALA A 48 -2.46 -22.39 2.83
C ALA A 48 -1.62 -21.78 1.68
N PHE A 49 -0.44 -21.26 1.99
CA PHE A 49 0.40 -20.58 1.00
C PHE A 49 1.16 -21.56 0.11
N THR A 50 1.23 -21.25 -1.18
CA THR A 50 2.33 -21.71 -2.03
C THR A 50 3.60 -20.92 -1.69
N GLU A 51 4.78 -21.43 -2.05
CA GLU A 51 6.04 -20.69 -1.86
C GLU A 51 6.00 -19.29 -2.51
N GLN A 52 5.38 -19.19 -3.69
CA GLN A 52 5.19 -17.94 -4.40
C GLN A 52 4.23 -17.00 -3.64
N GLY A 53 3.11 -17.50 -3.13
CA GLY A 53 2.16 -16.70 -2.35
C GLY A 53 2.76 -16.19 -1.04
N LEU A 54 3.59 -17.01 -0.39
CA LEU A 54 4.32 -16.63 0.80
C LEU A 54 5.33 -15.50 0.53
N ARG A 55 6.08 -15.61 -0.57
CA ARG A 55 7.03 -14.58 -1.00
C ARG A 55 6.33 -13.26 -1.32
N GLN A 56 5.20 -13.31 -2.03
CA GLN A 56 4.41 -12.11 -2.33
C GLN A 56 3.83 -11.47 -1.06
N THR A 57 3.32 -12.28 -0.13
CA THR A 57 2.79 -11.79 1.15
C THR A 57 3.86 -11.08 1.96
N ARG A 58 5.07 -11.66 2.05
CA ARG A 58 6.22 -11.02 2.71
C ARG A 58 6.56 -9.68 2.04
N GLU A 59 6.65 -9.67 0.71
CA GLU A 59 6.99 -8.46 -0.05
C GLU A 59 5.96 -7.35 0.14
N GLU A 60 4.68 -7.69 0.14
CA GLU A 60 3.59 -6.74 0.37
C GLU A 60 3.64 -6.15 1.78
N LEU A 61 3.77 -6.98 2.82
CA LEU A 61 3.90 -6.50 4.20
C LEU A 61 5.12 -5.60 4.38
N THR A 62 6.27 -5.99 3.83
CA THR A 62 7.48 -5.14 3.86
C THR A 62 7.27 -3.83 3.11
N THR A 63 6.59 -3.84 1.95
CA THR A 63 6.27 -2.63 1.18
C THR A 63 5.40 -1.67 2.00
N LEU A 64 4.34 -2.16 2.64
CA LEU A 64 3.47 -1.36 3.50
C LEU A 64 4.22 -0.77 4.70
N LEU A 65 5.16 -1.51 5.29
CA LEU A 65 6.04 -1.00 6.34
C LEU A 65 7.03 0.07 5.83
N CYS A 66 7.53 -0.06 4.60
CA CYS A 66 8.33 0.98 3.96
C CYS A 66 7.51 2.27 3.79
N HIS A 67 6.25 2.15 3.31
CA HIS A 67 5.35 3.30 3.20
C HIS A 67 5.13 3.97 4.54
N ARG A 68 4.93 3.18 5.61
CA ARG A 68 4.78 3.71 6.97
C ARG A 68 6.00 4.52 7.43
N LEU A 69 7.21 3.98 7.25
CA LEU A 69 8.46 4.67 7.58
C LEU A 69 8.60 5.99 6.81
N GLN A 70 8.35 5.95 5.49
CA GLN A 70 8.45 7.13 4.65
C GLN A 70 7.42 8.19 5.05
N ILE A 71 6.17 7.81 5.28
CA ILE A 71 5.12 8.74 5.72
C ILE A 71 5.49 9.36 7.08
N GLN A 72 5.97 8.54 8.03
CA GLN A 72 6.40 9.04 9.33
C GLN A 72 7.58 10.02 9.19
N ASP A 73 8.57 9.73 8.35
CA ASP A 73 9.67 10.65 8.07
C ASP A 73 9.17 12.00 7.50
N TRP A 74 8.20 11.97 6.60
CA TRP A 74 7.57 13.20 6.11
C TRP A 74 6.82 13.97 7.21
N LEU A 75 6.07 13.28 8.08
CA LEU A 75 5.39 13.91 9.21
C LEU A 75 6.38 14.52 10.23
N THR A 76 7.52 13.87 10.45
CA THR A 76 8.58 14.37 11.33
C THR A 76 9.29 15.59 10.73
N ARG A 77 9.54 15.59 9.41
CA ARG A 77 10.18 16.72 8.71
C ARG A 77 9.24 17.92 8.51
N TYR A 78 7.94 17.66 8.36
CA TYR A 78 6.91 18.66 8.08
C TYR A 78 5.73 18.49 9.06
N PRO A 79 5.90 18.85 10.34
CA PRO A 79 4.88 18.68 11.37
C PRO A 79 3.58 19.45 11.06
N GLU A 80 3.64 20.51 10.24
CA GLU A 80 2.47 21.26 9.77
C GLU A 80 1.46 20.39 9.01
N ILE A 81 1.88 19.28 8.40
CA ILE A 81 0.96 18.32 7.74
C ILE A 81 -0.11 17.85 8.72
N THR A 82 0.23 17.68 10.01
CA THR A 82 -0.72 17.22 11.03
C THR A 82 -1.74 18.29 11.44
N SER A 83 -1.49 19.55 11.09
CA SER A 83 -2.38 20.68 11.37
C SER A 83 -3.33 21.02 10.22
N GLU A 84 -3.09 20.44 9.03
CA GLU A 84 -3.93 20.64 7.85
C GLU A 84 -5.36 20.14 8.09
N GLN A 85 -6.34 20.94 7.66
CA GLN A 85 -7.75 20.60 7.80
C GLN A 85 -8.30 20.04 6.49
N VAL A 86 -8.74 18.78 6.53
CA VAL A 86 -9.50 18.17 5.43
C VAL A 86 -10.97 18.59 5.56
N HIS A 87 -11.36 19.63 4.82
CA HIS A 87 -12.73 20.15 4.86
C HIS A 87 -13.71 19.28 4.08
N SER A 88 -14.86 19.00 4.69
CA SER A 88 -16.01 18.31 4.06
C SER A 88 -15.64 17.00 3.34
N PRO A 89 -14.94 16.03 3.97
CA PRO A 89 -14.61 14.77 3.33
C PRO A 89 -15.86 13.97 3.00
N VAL A 90 -15.90 13.38 1.80
CA VAL A 90 -16.94 12.46 1.36
C VAL A 90 -16.41 11.04 1.43
N PHE A 91 -17.09 10.16 2.16
CA PHE A 91 -16.73 8.76 2.27
C PHE A 91 -17.73 7.90 1.51
N THR A 92 -17.22 7.14 0.53
CA THR A 92 -18.00 6.08 -0.13
C THR A 92 -17.80 4.77 0.64
N THR A 93 -18.90 4.17 1.10
CA THR A 93 -18.90 2.89 1.81
C THR A 93 -20.01 1.98 1.25
N GLY A 94 -19.85 0.67 1.40
CA GLY A 94 -20.79 -0.33 0.90
C GLY A 94 -20.16 -1.71 0.83
N LEU A 95 -20.99 -2.73 0.59
CA LEU A 95 -20.50 -4.08 0.36
C LEU A 95 -19.70 -4.16 -0.95
N PRO A 96 -18.76 -5.11 -1.07
CA PRO A 96 -18.16 -5.42 -2.37
C PRO A 96 -19.26 -5.62 -3.43
N ARG A 97 -19.06 -5.07 -4.63
CA ARG A 97 -19.99 -5.16 -5.77
C ARG A 97 -21.33 -4.41 -5.61
N SER A 98 -21.38 -3.37 -4.78
CA SER A 98 -22.55 -2.49 -4.61
C SER A 98 -22.55 -1.23 -5.50
N GLY A 99 -21.67 -1.17 -6.51
CA GLY A 99 -21.56 -0.01 -7.40
C GLY A 99 -20.67 1.13 -6.87
N THR A 100 -19.91 0.91 -5.78
CA THR A 100 -18.99 1.91 -5.23
C THR A 100 -17.93 2.36 -6.24
N THR A 101 -17.44 1.46 -7.11
CA THR A 101 -16.53 1.83 -8.21
C THR A 101 -17.15 2.85 -9.16
N LEU A 102 -18.39 2.60 -9.63
CA LEU A 102 -19.12 3.55 -10.49
C LEU A 102 -19.27 4.91 -9.79
N LEU A 103 -19.60 4.91 -8.49
CA LEU A 103 -19.73 6.15 -7.73
C LEU A 103 -18.39 6.92 -7.64
N HIS A 104 -17.26 6.24 -7.47
CA HIS A 104 -15.94 6.88 -7.52
C HIS A 104 -15.67 7.52 -8.88
N HIS A 105 -16.01 6.84 -9.99
CA HIS A 105 -15.85 7.43 -11.33
C HIS A 105 -16.74 8.66 -11.54
N LEU A 106 -17.98 8.67 -11.03
CA LEU A 106 -18.85 9.85 -11.11
C LEU A 106 -18.26 11.03 -10.35
N PHE A 107 -17.68 10.81 -9.17
CA PHE A 107 -16.99 11.86 -8.41
C PHE A 107 -15.72 12.35 -9.08
N ASP A 108 -15.05 11.52 -9.87
CA ASP A 108 -13.83 11.90 -10.58
C ASP A 108 -14.03 12.96 -11.66
N HIS A 109 -15.28 13.19 -12.07
CA HIS A 109 -15.64 14.23 -13.02
C HIS A 109 -15.93 15.60 -12.37
N ASP A 110 -15.91 15.71 -11.03
CA ASP A 110 -16.13 16.96 -10.32
C ASP A 110 -14.79 17.51 -9.80
N ASP A 111 -14.29 18.59 -10.42
CA ASP A 111 -13.02 19.23 -10.07
C ASP A 111 -12.96 19.78 -8.63
N ARG A 112 -14.11 19.87 -7.93
CA ARG A 112 -14.16 20.24 -6.51
C ARG A 112 -13.75 19.08 -5.59
N LEU A 113 -13.71 17.86 -6.11
CA LEU A 113 -13.35 16.66 -5.37
C LEU A 113 -11.93 16.22 -5.75
N ARG A 114 -11.12 15.89 -4.75
CA ARG A 114 -9.83 15.21 -4.93
C ARG A 114 -9.97 13.76 -4.51
N LEU A 115 -9.87 12.85 -5.47
CA LEU A 115 -9.81 11.41 -5.20
C LEU A 115 -8.37 10.95 -5.01
N LEU A 116 -8.19 9.95 -4.14
CA LEU A 116 -6.91 9.27 -3.98
C LEU A 116 -6.64 8.41 -5.21
N ARG A 117 -5.55 8.68 -5.91
CA ARG A 117 -5.17 7.92 -7.12
C ARG A 117 -4.48 6.62 -6.72
N THR A 118 -4.67 5.56 -7.50
CA THR A 118 -4.04 4.24 -7.25
C THR A 118 -2.51 4.32 -7.19
N TRP A 119 -1.89 5.21 -7.96
CA TRP A 119 -0.45 5.40 -7.89
C TRP A 119 -0.01 6.11 -6.61
N GLU A 120 -0.86 6.97 -6.02
CA GLU A 120 -0.60 7.65 -4.75
C GLU A 120 -0.63 6.66 -3.57
N THR A 121 -1.43 5.59 -3.64
CA THR A 121 -1.40 4.53 -2.62
C THR A 121 -0.28 3.52 -2.84
N SER A 122 0.07 3.27 -4.10
CA SER A 122 1.13 2.32 -4.46
C SER A 122 2.53 2.86 -4.16
N GLN A 123 2.72 4.17 -4.29
CA GLN A 123 3.93 4.88 -3.91
C GLN A 123 3.46 6.21 -3.30
N PRO A 124 3.38 6.39 -1.98
CA PRO A 124 2.84 7.61 -1.37
C PRO A 124 3.85 8.74 -1.21
N CYS A 125 5.13 8.39 -1.09
CA CYS A 125 6.22 9.35 -0.87
C CYS A 125 7.15 9.42 -2.08
N PRO A 126 7.69 10.60 -2.43
CA PRO A 126 7.36 11.92 -1.86
C PRO A 126 5.90 12.33 -2.14
N PRO A 127 5.27 13.19 -1.32
CA PRO A 127 3.95 13.71 -1.62
C PRO A 127 3.92 14.40 -3.00
N PRO A 128 2.83 14.26 -3.79
CA PRO A 128 2.78 14.73 -5.17
C PRO A 128 3.17 16.20 -5.38
N GLY A 129 2.81 17.07 -4.44
CA GLY A 129 3.13 18.50 -4.51
C GLY A 129 4.60 18.84 -4.28
N PHE A 130 5.39 17.93 -3.69
CA PHE A 130 6.81 18.16 -3.40
C PHE A 130 7.75 17.73 -4.52
N ALA A 131 7.31 16.77 -5.35
CA ALA A 131 8.12 16.23 -6.45
C ALA A 131 7.22 15.87 -7.64
N PRO A 132 6.53 16.86 -8.25
CA PRO A 132 5.57 16.63 -9.33
C PRO A 132 6.21 15.95 -10.56
N GLU A 133 7.51 16.15 -10.78
CA GLU A 133 8.28 15.51 -11.84
C GLU A 133 8.35 13.98 -11.72
N THR A 134 8.13 13.43 -10.52
CA THR A 134 8.13 11.97 -10.29
C THR A 134 6.82 11.30 -10.69
N ILE A 135 5.73 12.08 -10.85
CA ILE A 135 4.38 11.56 -11.04
C ILE A 135 4.25 10.67 -12.29
N PRO A 136 4.73 11.06 -13.49
CA PRO A 136 4.58 10.22 -14.68
C PRO A 136 5.21 8.83 -14.52
N GLN A 137 6.39 8.76 -13.90
CA GLN A 137 7.07 7.49 -13.66
C GLN A 137 6.30 6.62 -12.65
N ARG A 138 5.78 7.21 -11.57
CA ARG A 138 4.99 6.50 -10.54
C ARG A 138 3.69 5.92 -11.12
N MET A 139 3.04 6.67 -12.01
CA MET A 139 1.86 6.20 -12.73
C MET A 139 2.20 4.98 -13.61
N GLU A 140 3.29 5.06 -14.37
CA GLU A 140 3.73 3.95 -15.24
C GLU A 140 4.17 2.72 -14.45
N ASP A 141 4.91 2.91 -13.36
CA ASP A 141 5.31 1.82 -12.45
C ASP A 141 4.10 1.10 -11.86
N THR A 142 3.10 1.88 -11.41
CA THR A 142 1.85 1.34 -10.87
C THR A 142 1.10 0.56 -11.95
N ARG A 143 0.97 1.11 -13.16
CA ARG A 143 0.33 0.45 -14.29
C ARG A 143 1.02 -0.88 -14.62
N ARG A 144 2.36 -0.91 -14.67
CA ARG A 144 3.14 -2.13 -14.90
C ARG A 144 2.94 -3.16 -13.79
N ARG A 145 2.94 -2.74 -12.52
CA ARG A 145 2.73 -3.64 -11.38
C ARG A 145 1.34 -4.26 -11.40
N ILE A 146 0.30 -3.47 -11.67
CA ILE A 146 -1.09 -3.97 -11.78
C ILE A 146 -1.21 -4.99 -12.92
N ALA A 147 -0.65 -4.68 -14.09
CA ALA A 147 -0.65 -5.61 -15.22
C ALA A 147 0.06 -6.94 -14.90
N GLN A 148 1.23 -6.87 -14.27
CA GLN A 148 2.02 -8.07 -13.93
C GLN A 148 1.36 -8.95 -12.86
N VAL A 149 0.74 -8.35 -11.85
CA VAL A 149 0.16 -9.11 -10.73
C VAL A 149 -1.24 -9.62 -11.08
N TRP A 150 -2.07 -8.80 -11.71
CA TRP A 150 -3.49 -9.11 -11.82
C TRP A 150 -3.92 -9.59 -13.20
N GLN A 151 -3.45 -8.98 -14.29
CA GLN A 151 -3.82 -9.42 -15.64
C GLN A 151 -3.20 -10.78 -15.99
N ALA A 152 -1.99 -11.06 -15.50
CA ALA A 152 -1.32 -12.34 -15.73
C ALA A 152 -1.90 -13.50 -14.90
N THR A 153 -2.58 -13.20 -13.79
CA THR A 153 -2.96 -14.21 -12.79
C THR A 153 -4.48 -14.39 -12.66
N VAL A 154 -5.27 -13.37 -13.01
CA VAL A 154 -6.74 -13.38 -12.92
C VAL A 154 -7.33 -13.04 -14.28
N ALA A 155 -7.88 -14.06 -14.95
CA ALA A 155 -8.58 -13.87 -16.21
C ALA A 155 -9.76 -12.89 -16.04
N GLY A 156 -9.83 -11.85 -16.88
CA GLY A 156 -10.92 -10.87 -16.86
C GLY A 156 -10.82 -9.78 -15.79
N PHE A 157 -9.67 -9.63 -15.12
CA PHE A 157 -9.44 -8.56 -14.12
C PHE A 157 -9.78 -7.15 -14.64
N ASP A 158 -9.44 -6.90 -15.91
CA ASP A 158 -9.69 -5.67 -16.64
C ASP A 158 -11.18 -5.28 -16.72
N ALA A 159 -12.10 -6.25 -16.73
CA ALA A 159 -13.53 -5.98 -16.79
C ALA A 159 -14.14 -5.55 -15.44
N ILE A 160 -13.37 -5.61 -14.36
CA ILE A 160 -13.83 -5.40 -12.98
C ILE A 160 -13.23 -4.13 -12.36
N HIS A 161 -12.05 -3.71 -12.82
CA HIS A 161 -11.19 -2.72 -12.17
C HIS A 161 -10.66 -1.59 -13.10
N MET A 162 -11.14 -1.49 -14.35
CA MET A 162 -10.92 -0.32 -15.23
C MET A 162 -12.14 0.58 -15.28
#